data_AF-A0A662HCV8-F1
#
_entry.id   AF-A0A662HCV8-F1
#
_cell.length_a   1.000
_cell.length_b   1.000
_cell.length_c   1.000
_cell.angle_alpha   90.00
_cell.angle_beta   90.00
_cell.angle_gamma   90.00
#
_symmetry.space_group_name_H-M   'P 1'
#
loop_
_entity.id
_entity.type
_entity.pdbx_description
1 polymer ?
#
loop_
_entity_poly.entity_id
_entity_poly.type
_entity_poly.pdbx_seq_one_letter_code
_entity_poly.pdbx_strand_id
1 'polypeptide(L)'
;MVAFSRSRAAQPPVPLESFREAIHCDGRASDVVSKLLSLDPRDARRFVGEVTKTAYRRLHEVVTSTIDEIAQRAERGEVGSRDLITITRSEVIVRYQQARGQVPKEVADALLVIIDELKKEIQAAAKPGGRGTRGELSGALERARLILDAIAVLVYNYGKR
;
A
#
# COMPACT_ATOMS: atom_id res chain seq x y z
N MET A 1 -15.22 -18.31 -38.94
CA MET A 1 -14.00 -18.29 -38.09
C MET A 1 -14.04 -17.01 -37.27
N VAL A 2 -14.53 -17.07 -36.03
CA VAL A 2 -14.73 -15.90 -35.17
C VAL A 2 -13.41 -15.59 -34.46
N ALA A 3 -12.78 -14.47 -34.83
CA ALA A 3 -11.59 -13.99 -34.15
C ALA A 3 -11.99 -13.50 -32.74
N PHE A 4 -11.68 -14.30 -31.73
CA PHE A 4 -11.71 -13.87 -30.33
C PHE A 4 -10.62 -12.79 -30.16
N SER A 5 -11.02 -11.52 -30.26
CA SER A 5 -10.24 -10.40 -29.77
C SER A 5 -10.11 -10.57 -28.26
N ARG A 6 -8.99 -11.16 -27.81
CA ARG A 6 -8.59 -11.12 -26.41
C ARG A 6 -8.36 -9.64 -26.09
N SER A 7 -9.35 -8.99 -25.49
CA SER A 7 -9.18 -7.71 -24.81
C SER A 7 -8.00 -7.88 -23.86
N ARG A 8 -6.83 -7.34 -24.22
CA ARG A 8 -5.71 -7.23 -23.29
C ARG A 8 -6.24 -6.37 -22.17
N ALA A 9 -6.46 -6.96 -20.99
CA ALA A 9 -6.78 -6.20 -19.79
C ALA A 9 -5.77 -5.05 -19.71
N ALA A 10 -6.26 -3.81 -19.80
CA ALA A 10 -5.39 -2.65 -19.80
C ALA A 10 -4.51 -2.73 -18.53
N GLN A 11 -3.21 -2.54 -18.65
CA GLN A 11 -2.33 -2.55 -17.48
C GLN A 11 -2.76 -1.44 -16.51
N PRO A 12 -2.65 -1.63 -15.18
CA PRO A 12 -2.93 -0.57 -14.23
C PRO A 12 -1.97 0.60 -14.49
N PRO A 13 -2.40 1.85 -14.27
CA PRO A 13 -1.59 3.04 -14.55
C PRO A 13 -0.27 3.04 -13.76
N VAL A 14 -0.29 2.50 -12.54
CA VAL A 14 0.92 2.16 -11.77
C VAL A 14 0.97 0.63 -11.61
N PRO A 15 2.00 -0.06 -12.14
CA PRO A 15 2.17 -1.50 -11.96
C PRO A 15 2.30 -1.88 -10.49
N LEU A 16 1.70 -3.01 -10.09
CA LEU A 16 1.81 -3.54 -8.72
C LEU A 16 3.26 -3.77 -8.29
N GLU A 17 4.13 -4.18 -9.22
CA GLU A 17 5.54 -4.40 -8.94
C GLU A 17 6.27 -3.10 -8.56
N SER A 18 5.84 -1.95 -9.09
CA SER A 18 6.42 -0.66 -8.68
C SER A 18 6.18 -0.38 -7.20
N PHE A 19 5.01 -0.72 -6.66
CA PHE A 19 4.74 -0.60 -5.23
C PHE A 19 5.61 -1.55 -4.40
N ARG A 20 5.85 -2.76 -4.90
CA ARG A 20 6.72 -3.75 -4.25
C ARG A 20 8.15 -3.22 -4.15
N GLU A 21 8.73 -2.83 -5.28
CA GLU A 21 10.09 -2.28 -5.34
C GLU A 21 10.25 -1.02 -4.49
N ALA A 22 9.21 -0.19 -4.44
CA ALA A 22 9.20 1.05 -3.66
C ALA A 22 9.34 0.84 -2.15
N ILE A 23 8.94 -0.30 -1.58
CA ILE A 23 9.14 -0.55 -0.15
C ILE A 23 10.62 -0.76 0.19
N HIS A 24 11.46 -1.10 -0.79
CA HIS A 24 12.86 -1.46 -0.58
C HIS A 24 13.86 -0.36 -0.94
N CYS A 25 13.44 0.70 -1.64
CA CYS A 25 14.35 1.71 -2.18
C CYS A 25 13.71 3.11 -2.22
N ASP A 26 14.39 4.11 -1.67
CA ASP A 26 13.91 5.51 -1.62
C ASP A 26 13.67 6.09 -3.01
N GLY A 27 14.57 5.84 -3.96
CA GLY A 27 14.41 6.27 -5.34
C GLY A 27 13.14 5.71 -5.97
N ARG A 28 12.85 4.42 -5.73
CA ARG A 28 11.62 3.78 -6.22
C ARG A 28 10.37 4.29 -5.53
N ALA A 29 10.43 4.57 -4.23
CA ALA A 29 9.33 5.21 -3.51
C ALA A 29 9.03 6.61 -4.08
N SER A 30 10.07 7.40 -4.32
CA SER A 30 9.94 8.72 -4.94
C SER A 30 9.33 8.62 -6.34
N ASP A 31 9.81 7.69 -7.18
CA ASP A 31 9.26 7.45 -8.52
C ASP A 31 7.77 7.10 -8.48
N VAL A 32 7.36 6.21 -7.58
CA VAL A 32 5.94 5.81 -7.42
C VAL A 32 5.10 6.99 -6.98
N VAL A 33 5.56 7.76 -5.99
CA VAL A 33 4.84 8.95 -5.50
C VAL A 33 4.69 9.99 -6.60
N SER A 34 5.78 10.34 -7.29
CA SER A 34 5.74 11.28 -8.42
C SER A 34 4.79 10.79 -9.51
N LYS A 35 4.84 9.50 -9.85
CA LYS A 35 3.95 8.91 -10.86
C LYS A 35 2.48 8.96 -10.45
N LEU A 36 2.16 8.64 -9.19
CA LEU A 36 0.80 8.74 -8.66
C LEU A 36 0.29 10.18 -8.75
N LEU A 37 1.08 11.14 -8.29
CA LEU A 37 0.69 12.56 -8.26
C LEU A 37 0.64 13.19 -9.66
N SER A 38 1.30 12.60 -10.65
CA SER A 38 1.30 13.07 -12.05
C SER A 38 0.35 12.29 -12.97
N LEU A 39 -0.48 11.39 -12.46
CA LEU A 39 -1.46 10.68 -13.29
C LEU A 39 -2.42 11.69 -13.95
N ASP A 40 -2.68 11.50 -15.24
CA ASP A 40 -3.73 12.27 -15.89
C ASP A 40 -5.11 11.91 -15.30
N PRO A 41 -6.12 12.79 -15.41
CA PRO A 41 -7.43 12.57 -14.78
C PRO A 41 -8.13 11.26 -15.16
N ARG A 42 -7.90 10.72 -16.36
CA ARG A 42 -8.50 9.46 -16.79
C ARG A 42 -7.85 8.28 -16.07
N ASP A 43 -6.53 8.25 -16.03
CA ASP A 43 -5.78 7.20 -15.35
C ASP A 43 -5.93 7.27 -13.83
N ALA A 44 -5.98 8.48 -13.26
CA ALA A 44 -6.26 8.69 -11.84
C ALA A 44 -7.64 8.15 -11.45
N ARG A 45 -8.70 8.47 -12.21
CA ARG A 45 -10.05 7.93 -11.97
C ARG A 45 -10.12 6.42 -12.17
N ARG A 46 -9.35 5.89 -13.11
CA ARG A 46 -9.26 4.45 -13.34
C ARG A 46 -8.60 3.73 -12.16
N PHE A 47 -7.53 4.30 -11.61
CA PHE A 47 -6.85 3.75 -10.43
C PHE A 47 -7.73 3.84 -9.18
N VAL A 48 -8.29 5.02 -8.91
CA VAL A 48 -9.12 5.32 -7.74
C VAL A 48 -10.46 4.60 -7.79
N GLY A 49 -11.00 4.40 -9.01
CA GLY A 49 -12.30 3.77 -9.26
C GLY A 49 -13.45 4.46 -8.54
N GLU A 50 -14.41 3.66 -8.09
CA GLU A 50 -15.64 4.13 -7.45
C GLU A 50 -15.51 4.33 -5.93
N VAL A 51 -14.29 4.35 -5.38
CA VAL A 51 -14.04 4.54 -3.94
C VAL A 51 -14.61 5.89 -3.48
N THR A 52 -15.24 5.92 -2.30
CA THR A 52 -15.61 7.18 -1.66
C THR A 52 -14.44 7.70 -0.82
N LYS A 53 -14.31 9.03 -0.74
CA LYS A 53 -13.30 9.68 0.13
C LYS A 53 -13.43 9.21 1.57
N THR A 54 -14.66 9.04 2.05
CA THR A 54 -14.93 8.58 3.42
C THR A 54 -14.52 7.12 3.64
N ALA A 55 -14.80 6.22 2.69
CA ALA A 55 -14.40 4.82 2.81
C ALA A 55 -12.86 4.69 2.81
N TYR A 56 -12.20 5.40 1.89
CA TYR A 56 -10.75 5.38 1.83
C TYR A 56 -10.10 6.04 3.04
N ARG A 57 -10.62 7.18 3.53
CA ARG A 57 -10.10 7.85 4.74
C ARG A 57 -10.04 6.89 5.92
N ARG A 58 -11.12 6.15 6.20
CA ARG A 58 -11.17 5.17 7.29
C ARG A 58 -10.12 4.07 7.12
N LEU A 59 -9.94 3.60 5.89
CA LEU A 59 -8.95 2.57 5.59
C LEU A 59 -7.53 3.12 5.73
N HIS A 60 -7.27 4.31 5.20
CA HIS A 60 -6.00 5.03 5.32
C HIS A 60 -5.65 5.21 6.79
N GLU A 61 -6.54 5.78 7.60
CA GLU A 61 -6.35 5.96 9.05
C GLU A 61 -5.97 4.66 9.77
N VAL A 62 -6.65 3.56 9.47
CA VAL A 62 -6.36 2.25 10.09
C VAL A 62 -4.97 1.74 9.70
N VAL A 63 -4.65 1.75 8.40
CA VAL A 63 -3.39 1.21 7.90
C VAL A 63 -2.22 2.09 8.35
N THR A 64 -2.34 3.41 8.25
CA THR A 64 -1.27 4.33 8.60
C THR A 64 -1.03 4.38 10.11
N SER A 65 -2.08 4.37 10.93
CA SER A 65 -1.89 4.30 12.39
C SER A 65 -1.17 3.01 12.79
N THR A 66 -1.48 1.89 12.12
CA THR A 66 -0.76 0.63 12.34
C THR A 66 0.72 0.75 11.96
N ILE A 67 1.03 1.39 10.83
CA ILE A 67 2.43 1.61 10.39
C ILE A 67 3.16 2.51 11.39
N ASP A 68 2.52 3.60 11.82
CA ASP A 68 3.10 4.58 12.75
C ASP A 68 3.38 3.94 14.13
N GLU A 69 2.46 3.11 14.64
CA GLU A 69 2.66 2.35 15.88
C GLU A 69 3.82 1.36 15.79
N ILE A 70 3.95 0.66 14.66
CA ILE A 70 5.05 -0.30 14.43
C ILE A 70 6.38 0.46 14.26
N ALA A 71 6.39 1.60 13.59
CA ALA A 71 7.57 2.44 13.42
C ALA A 71 8.12 2.91 14.78
N GLN A 72 7.26 3.39 15.67
CA GLN A 72 7.65 3.77 17.04
C GLN A 72 8.26 2.60 17.83
N ARG A 73 7.80 1.37 17.61
CA ARG A 73 8.39 0.17 18.25
C ARG A 73 9.69 -0.23 17.59
N ALA A 74 9.81 -0.09 16.27
CA ALA A 74 11.05 -0.32 15.53
C ALA A 74 12.15 0.62 16.03
N GLU A 75 11.82 1.88 16.29
CA GLU A 75 12.70 2.86 16.95
C GLU A 75 13.08 2.51 18.39
N ARG A 76 12.44 1.54 19.02
CA ARG A 76 12.87 1.04 20.34
C ARG A 76 13.51 -0.35 20.26
N GLY A 77 13.57 -0.95 19.07
CA GLY A 77 14.00 -2.34 18.91
C GLY A 77 13.02 -3.34 19.51
N GLU A 78 11.74 -2.96 19.64
CA GLU A 78 10.69 -3.74 20.32
C GLU A 78 9.76 -4.47 19.34
N VAL A 79 10.13 -4.52 18.06
CA VAL A 79 9.32 -5.19 17.03
C VAL A 79 9.33 -6.69 17.27
N GLY A 80 8.15 -7.30 17.24
CA GLY A 80 8.01 -8.74 17.42
C GLY A 80 6.78 -9.30 16.74
N SER A 81 6.48 -10.57 17.04
CA SER A 81 5.37 -11.31 16.44
C SER A 81 4.00 -10.64 16.63
N ARG A 82 3.83 -9.80 17.65
CA ARG A 82 2.60 -9.03 17.86
C ARG A 82 2.39 -8.01 16.74
N ASP A 83 3.44 -7.37 16.26
CA ASP A 83 3.35 -6.37 15.18
C ASP A 83 2.99 -7.03 13.85
N LEU A 84 3.46 -8.27 13.63
CA LEU A 84 3.03 -9.09 12.49
C LEU A 84 1.53 -9.38 12.52
N ILE A 85 0.97 -9.65 13.70
CA ILE A 85 -0.48 -9.81 13.88
C ILE A 85 -1.20 -8.50 13.61
N THR A 86 -0.70 -7.38 14.13
CA THR A 86 -1.30 -6.05 13.94
C THR A 86 -1.37 -5.69 12.46
N ILE A 87 -0.27 -5.79 11.71
CA ILE A 87 -0.28 -5.48 10.26
C ILE A 87 -1.14 -6.48 9.47
N THR A 88 -1.23 -7.73 9.91
CA THR A 88 -2.12 -8.73 9.29
C THR A 88 -3.60 -8.38 9.49
N ARG A 89 -3.98 -7.76 10.61
CA ARG A 89 -5.35 -7.24 10.77
C ARG A 89 -5.66 -6.15 9.76
N SER A 90 -4.69 -5.28 9.44
CA SER A 90 -4.86 -4.27 8.39
C SER A 90 -5.12 -4.89 7.02
N GLU A 91 -4.43 -5.98 6.68
CA GLU A 91 -4.73 -6.77 5.46
C GLU A 91 -6.18 -7.27 5.44
N VAL A 92 -6.64 -7.87 6.54
CA VAL A 92 -8.02 -8.38 6.67
C VAL A 92 -9.02 -7.26 6.45
N ILE A 93 -8.77 -6.07 7.01
CA ILE A 93 -9.63 -4.90 6.83
C ILE A 93 -9.66 -4.47 5.36
N VAL A 94 -8.51 -4.41 4.67
CA VAL A 94 -8.45 -4.06 3.24
C VAL A 94 -9.27 -5.07 2.41
N ARG A 95 -9.05 -6.38 2.61
CA ARG A 95 -9.80 -7.43 1.91
C ARG A 95 -11.29 -7.35 2.18
N TYR A 96 -11.66 -7.08 3.43
CA TYR A 96 -13.06 -6.91 3.82
C TYR A 96 -13.72 -5.73 3.09
N GLN A 97 -13.07 -4.57 3.02
CA GLN A 97 -13.62 -3.42 2.31
C GLN A 97 -13.67 -3.64 0.79
N GLN A 98 -12.70 -4.35 0.22
CA GLN A 98 -12.72 -4.78 -1.17
C GLN A 98 -13.90 -5.71 -1.45
N ALA A 99 -14.11 -6.73 -0.61
CA ALA A 99 -15.22 -7.68 -0.75
C ALA A 99 -16.61 -7.00 -0.63
N ARG A 100 -16.71 -5.90 0.12
CA ARG A 100 -17.92 -5.07 0.22
C ARG A 100 -18.11 -4.11 -0.97
N GLY A 101 -17.17 -4.08 -1.92
CA GLY A 101 -17.18 -3.12 -3.03
C GLY A 101 -16.93 -1.67 -2.62
N GLN A 102 -16.41 -1.42 -1.41
CA GLN A 102 -16.13 -0.07 -0.92
C GLN A 102 -14.78 0.45 -1.40
N VAL A 103 -13.86 -0.47 -1.73
CA VAL A 103 -12.52 -0.17 -2.23
C VAL A 103 -12.31 -0.92 -3.55
N PRO A 104 -12.04 -0.22 -4.66
CA PRO A 104 -11.76 -0.83 -5.95
C PRO A 104 -10.52 -1.71 -5.92
N LYS A 105 -10.47 -2.64 -6.86
CA LYS A 105 -9.44 -3.67 -6.92
C LYS A 105 -8.04 -3.07 -7.03
N GLU A 106 -7.85 -2.06 -7.86
CA GLU A 106 -6.55 -1.42 -8.09
C GLU A 106 -5.98 -0.79 -6.81
N VAL A 107 -6.82 -0.07 -6.05
CA VAL A 107 -6.43 0.50 -4.75
C VAL A 107 -6.16 -0.62 -3.74
N ALA A 108 -7.04 -1.62 -3.65
CA ALA A 108 -6.88 -2.73 -2.72
C ALA A 108 -5.59 -3.53 -3.00
N ASP A 109 -5.32 -3.86 -4.27
CA ASP A 109 -4.15 -4.63 -4.68
C ASP A 109 -2.85 -3.86 -4.36
N ALA A 110 -2.81 -2.53 -4.57
CA ALA A 110 -1.66 -1.70 -4.19
C ALA A 110 -1.42 -1.72 -2.67
N LEU A 111 -2.48 -1.57 -1.86
CA LEU A 111 -2.40 -1.63 -0.40
C LEU A 111 -1.94 -2.99 0.10
N LEU A 112 -2.47 -4.07 -0.48
CA LEU A 112 -2.13 -5.45 -0.11
C LEU A 112 -0.66 -5.76 -0.44
N VAL A 113 -0.15 -5.29 -1.59
CA VAL A 113 1.28 -5.43 -1.93
C VAL A 113 2.17 -4.72 -0.90
N ILE A 114 1.81 -3.49 -0.52
CA ILE A 114 2.55 -2.73 0.51
C ILE A 114 2.53 -3.49 1.85
N ILE A 115 1.35 -3.94 2.28
CA ILE A 115 1.18 -4.70 3.52
C ILE A 115 1.99 -6.00 3.50
N ASP A 116 1.99 -6.73 2.38
CA ASP A 116 2.74 -7.98 2.25
C ASP A 116 4.25 -7.77 2.32
N GLU A 117 4.78 -6.70 1.74
CA GLU A 117 6.21 -6.35 1.89
C GLU A 117 6.54 -5.95 3.33
N LEU A 118 5.72 -5.13 3.97
CA LEU A 118 5.92 -4.77 5.39
C LEU A 118 5.91 -6.00 6.30
N LYS A 119 5.06 -6.98 6.04
CA LYS A 119 5.06 -8.25 6.80
C LYS A 119 6.39 -8.99 6.70
N LYS A 120 7.01 -9.01 5.52
CA LYS A 120 8.32 -9.66 5.32
C LYS A 120 9.39 -8.92 6.11
N GLU A 121 9.40 -7.59 6.06
CA GLU A 121 10.33 -6.75 6.81
C GLU A 121 10.16 -6.92 8.33
N ILE A 122 8.93 -6.90 8.83
CA ILE A 122 8.62 -7.16 10.25
C ILE A 122 9.07 -8.56 10.65
N GLN A 123 8.81 -9.57 9.82
CA GLN A 123 9.23 -10.95 10.09
C GLN A 123 10.76 -11.10 10.07
N ALA A 124 11.47 -10.35 9.23
CA ALA A 124 12.93 -10.33 9.19
C ALA A 124 13.51 -9.66 10.45
N ALA A 125 12.94 -8.53 10.86
CA ALA A 125 13.35 -7.79 12.07
C ALA A 125 13.04 -8.53 13.38
N ALA A 126 11.97 -9.33 13.41
CA ALA A 126 11.57 -10.08 14.62
C ALA A 126 12.44 -11.32 14.91
N LYS A 127 13.35 -11.73 14.01
CA LYS A 127 14.19 -12.91 14.20
C LYS A 127 15.40 -12.61 15.11
N PRO A 128 15.72 -13.49 16.09
CA PRO A 128 16.97 -13.40 16.84
C PRO A 128 18.17 -13.50 15.87
N GLY A 129 19.06 -12.50 15.89
CA GLY A 129 20.19 -12.43 14.95
C GLY A 129 19.80 -12.18 13.49
N GLY A 130 18.59 -11.67 13.24
CA GLY A 130 18.07 -11.35 11.91
C GLY A 130 18.96 -10.35 11.16
N ARG A 131 19.13 -10.59 9.86
CA ARG A 131 19.85 -9.70 8.93
C ARG A 131 19.14 -8.37 8.64
N GLY A 132 17.87 -8.24 9.01
CA GLY A 132 17.12 -7.00 8.84
C GLY A 132 17.61 -5.97 9.85
N THR A 133 18.44 -5.02 9.42
CA THR A 133 18.87 -3.95 10.31
C THR A 133 17.64 -3.13 10.70
N ARG A 134 17.58 -2.64 11.93
CA ARG A 134 16.51 -1.74 12.41
C ARG A 134 16.23 -0.57 11.45
N GLY A 135 17.25 -0.12 10.71
CA GLY A 135 17.13 0.90 9.66
C GLY A 135 16.35 0.45 8.43
N GLU A 136 16.45 -0.81 8.01
CA GLU A 136 15.70 -1.35 6.86
C GLU A 136 14.19 -1.32 7.09
N LEU A 137 13.75 -1.82 8.26
CA LEU A 137 12.33 -1.78 8.63
C LEU A 137 11.82 -0.34 8.79
N SER A 138 12.60 0.55 9.43
CA SER A 138 12.21 1.97 9.56
C SER A 138 11.99 2.60 8.19
N GLY A 139 12.97 2.44 7.27
CA GLY A 139 12.85 2.97 5.92
C GLY A 139 11.67 2.36 5.16
N ALA A 140 11.39 1.06 5.31
CA ALA A 140 10.25 0.42 4.67
C ALA A 140 8.91 0.99 5.16
N LEU A 141 8.78 1.23 6.48
CA LEU A 141 7.59 1.83 7.08
C LEU A 141 7.40 3.29 6.62
N GLU A 142 8.48 4.08 6.58
CA GLU A 142 8.46 5.47 6.08
C GLU A 142 8.04 5.54 4.60
N ARG A 143 8.62 4.70 3.75
CA ARG A 143 8.27 4.63 2.33
C ARG A 143 6.82 4.19 2.12
N ALA A 144 6.37 3.18 2.87
CA ALA A 144 4.96 2.76 2.85
C ALA A 144 4.04 3.92 3.23
N ARG A 145 4.35 4.65 4.31
CA ARG A 145 3.57 5.80 4.77
C ARG A 145 3.44 6.87 3.68
N LEU A 146 4.55 7.21 3.04
CA LEU A 146 4.60 8.19 1.96
C LEU A 146 3.74 7.78 0.76
N ILE A 147 3.82 6.52 0.35
CA ILE A 147 3.02 5.99 -0.77
C ILE A 147 1.52 6.00 -0.43
N LEU A 148 1.16 5.63 0.80
CA LEU A 148 -0.23 5.67 1.27
C LEU A 148 -0.80 7.09 1.25
N ASP A 149 0.00 8.10 1.61
CA ASP A 149 -0.40 9.50 1.51
C ASP A 149 -0.57 9.96 0.06
N ALA A 150 0.30 9.52 -0.85
CA ALA A 150 0.15 9.83 -2.28
C ALA A 150 -1.16 9.22 -2.85
N ILE A 151 -1.50 7.99 -2.45
CA ILE A 151 -2.79 7.38 -2.82
C ILE A 151 -3.95 8.18 -2.21
N ALA A 152 -3.83 8.62 -0.94
CA ALA A 152 -4.85 9.47 -0.32
C ALA A 152 -5.09 10.74 -1.12
N VAL A 153 -4.04 11.46 -1.52
CA VAL A 153 -4.16 12.66 -2.37
C VAL A 153 -4.95 12.37 -3.64
N LEU A 154 -4.64 11.26 -4.34
CA LEU A 154 -5.40 10.84 -5.52
C LEU A 154 -6.87 10.59 -5.21
N VAL A 155 -7.18 9.86 -4.15
CA VAL A 155 -8.57 9.57 -3.77
C VAL A 155 -9.32 10.84 -3.38
N TYR A 156 -8.69 11.79 -2.70
CA TYR A 156 -9.31 13.06 -2.36
C TYR A 156 -9.56 13.95 -3.57
N ASN A 157 -8.76 13.83 -4.63
CA ASN A 157 -8.95 14.57 -5.87
C ASN A 157 -9.99 13.93 -6.80
N TYR A 158 -9.98 12.60 -6.92
CA TYR A 158 -10.71 11.88 -7.97
C TYR A 158 -11.78 10.90 -7.47
N GLY A 159 -11.76 10.57 -6.18
CA GLY A 159 -12.74 9.67 -5.56
C GLY A 159 -14.11 10.31 -5.41
N LYS A 160 -15.12 9.47 -5.26
CA LYS A 160 -16.49 9.90 -5.01
C LYS A 160 -16.61 10.67 -3.70
N ARG A 161 -17.49 11.66 -3.68
CA ARG A 161 -17.86 12.37 -2.45
C ARG A 161 -18.53 11.42 -1.47
#